data_AF-A0AAD5Q520-F1
#
_entry.id   AF-A0AAD5Q520-F1
#
_cell.length_a   1.000
_cell.length_b   1.000
_cell.length_c   1.000
_cell.angle_alpha   90.00
_cell.angle_beta   90.00
_cell.angle_gamma   90.00
#
_symmetry.space_group_name_H-M   'P 1'
#
loop_
_entity.id
_entity.type
_entity.pdbx_description
1 polymer ?
#
loop_
_entity_poly.entity_id
_entity_poly.type
_entity_poly.pdbx_seq_one_letter_code
_entity_poly.pdbx_strand_id
1 'polypeptide(L)'
;MGLRSRQRRLAGGAPSAFDIETNQRVKQSLQDHLQASRNDVDAFNLTWKRALGMGGLLLAMYEAAAGYQLLAASAGIVELRVVVVVLIKALAMAALIATRKYVQSGASAVFGASVVLSGGYALLWTLVVGLLGVSLSTTEASPLPVVYFVVAHGALRLIGDNTKAEVARATQLEKLERALNSGKHQ
;
A
#
# COMPACT_ATOMS: atom_id res chain seq x y z
N MET A 1 -68.53 6.43 39.93
CA MET A 1 -67.14 6.26 39.45
C MET A 1 -67.14 6.07 37.94
N GLY A 2 -66.84 7.09 37.12
CA GLY A 2 -66.84 6.88 35.67
C GLY A 2 -66.64 8.08 34.73
N LEU A 3 -66.21 9.26 35.21
CA LEU A 3 -66.04 10.44 34.35
C LEU A 3 -64.59 10.91 34.18
N ARG A 4 -63.62 10.32 34.89
CA ARG A 4 -62.18 10.66 34.76
C ARG A 4 -61.45 9.93 33.63
N SER A 5 -62.03 8.89 32.99
CA SER A 5 -61.33 8.15 31.93
C SER A 5 -61.56 8.70 30.52
N ARG A 6 -62.60 9.51 30.29
CA ARG A 6 -62.89 10.07 28.95
C ARG A 6 -62.13 11.37 28.64
N GLN A 7 -61.69 12.14 29.63
CA GLN A 7 -60.91 13.36 29.39
C GLN A 7 -59.48 13.10 28.91
N ARG A 8 -58.91 11.89 29.12
CA ARG A 8 -57.60 11.51 28.55
C ARG A 8 -57.64 11.16 27.06
N ARG A 9 -58.82 10.96 26.47
CA ARG A 9 -58.97 10.70 25.03
C ARG A 9 -59.32 11.93 24.19
N LEU A 10 -59.64 13.05 24.83
CA LEU A 10 -60.07 14.29 24.17
C LEU A 10 -59.06 15.45 24.33
N ALA A 11 -58.07 15.31 25.20
CA ALA A 11 -56.88 16.17 25.17
C ALA A 11 -55.92 15.61 24.13
N GLY A 12 -55.87 16.27 22.97
CA GLY A 12 -55.01 15.89 21.85
C GLY A 12 -53.54 15.77 22.26
N GLY A 13 -53.10 14.54 22.47
CA GLY A 13 -51.71 14.17 22.25
C GLY A 13 -51.47 14.23 20.75
N ALA A 14 -50.94 15.37 20.31
CA ALA A 14 -50.40 15.60 18.98
C ALA A 14 -49.68 14.34 18.44
N PRO A 15 -49.69 14.12 17.11
CA PRO A 15 -48.97 13.02 16.49
C PRO A 15 -47.56 13.02 17.06
N SER A 16 -47.05 11.85 17.45
CA SER A 16 -45.64 11.65 17.79
C SER A 16 -44.82 12.53 16.87
N ALA A 17 -44.36 13.67 17.42
CA ALA A 17 -43.65 14.65 16.64
C ALA A 17 -42.47 13.87 16.09
N PHE A 18 -42.45 13.71 14.78
CA PHE A 18 -41.25 13.33 14.05
C PHE A 18 -40.23 14.37 14.48
N ASP A 19 -39.43 14.01 15.46
CA ASP A 19 -38.59 14.94 16.18
C ASP A 19 -37.37 15.18 15.28
N ILE A 20 -37.51 16.19 14.44
CA ILE A 20 -36.56 16.57 13.39
C ILE A 20 -35.18 16.79 14.01
N GLU A 21 -35.14 17.29 15.26
CA GLU A 21 -33.92 17.52 16.03
C GLU A 21 -33.23 16.21 16.45
N THR A 22 -33.96 15.20 16.92
CA THR A 22 -33.35 13.89 17.22
C THR A 22 -32.90 13.17 15.95
N ASN A 23 -33.63 13.30 14.85
CA ASN A 23 -33.21 12.77 13.55
C ASN A 23 -31.98 13.49 12.98
N GLN A 24 -31.88 14.81 13.14
CA GLN A 24 -30.70 15.59 12.77
C GLN A 24 -29.48 15.23 13.62
N ARG A 25 -29.65 15.07 14.94
CA ARG A 25 -28.57 14.64 15.84
C ARG A 25 -28.09 13.22 15.54
N VAL A 26 -29.00 12.29 15.20
CA VAL A 26 -28.63 10.93 14.78
C VAL A 26 -27.94 10.93 13.41
N LYS A 27 -28.39 11.77 12.46
CA LYS A 27 -27.70 11.94 11.18
C LYS A 27 -26.30 12.55 11.35
N GLN A 28 -26.15 13.55 12.21
CA GLN A 28 -24.85 14.12 12.54
C GLN A 28 -23.95 13.10 13.23
N SER A 29 -24.43 12.36 14.23
CA SER A 29 -23.59 11.36 14.91
C SER A 29 -23.19 10.20 13.99
N LEU A 30 -24.06 9.81 13.04
CA LEU A 30 -23.72 8.84 11.99
C LEU A 30 -22.71 9.41 11.00
N GLN A 31 -22.84 10.68 10.59
CA GLN A 31 -21.86 11.35 9.74
C GLN A 31 -20.50 11.45 10.44
N ASP A 32 -20.48 11.83 11.72
CA ASP A 32 -19.27 11.90 12.54
C ASP A 32 -18.64 10.51 12.73
N HIS A 33 -19.44 9.46 12.97
CA HIS A 33 -18.96 8.08 13.04
C HIS A 33 -18.41 7.58 11.70
N LEU A 34 -19.07 7.89 10.58
CA LEU A 34 -18.60 7.52 9.25
C LEU A 34 -17.32 8.26 8.90
N GLN A 35 -17.19 9.52 9.32
CA GLN A 35 -16.01 10.33 9.10
C GLN A 35 -14.84 9.87 9.97
N ALA A 36 -15.09 9.54 11.24
CA ALA A 36 -14.11 8.91 12.13
C ALA A 36 -13.65 7.55 11.58
N SER A 37 -14.59 6.68 11.21
CA SER A 37 -14.29 5.38 10.61
C SER A 37 -13.49 5.51 9.31
N ARG A 38 -13.80 6.51 8.47
CA ARG A 38 -13.03 6.80 7.25
C ARG A 38 -11.62 7.28 7.56
N ASN A 39 -11.46 8.15 8.55
CA ASN A 39 -10.15 8.64 8.97
C ASN A 39 -9.28 7.52 9.55
N ASP A 40 -9.88 6.60 10.31
CA ASP A 40 -9.19 5.42 10.86
C ASP A 40 -8.73 4.46 9.76
N VAL A 41 -9.57 4.24 8.73
CA VAL A 41 -9.20 3.43 7.57
C VAL A 41 -8.08 4.08 6.76
N ASP A 42 -8.13 5.39 6.55
CA ASP A 42 -7.08 6.15 5.85
C ASP A 42 -5.75 6.08 6.63
N ALA A 43 -5.79 6.21 7.97
CA ALA A 43 -4.61 6.10 8.83
C ALA A 43 -4.02 4.68 8.85
N PHE A 44 -4.87 3.66 8.89
CA PHE A 44 -4.46 2.26 8.77
C PHE A 44 -3.79 1.99 7.42
N ASN A 45 -4.39 2.46 6.32
CA ASN A 45 -3.84 2.28 4.98
C ASN A 45 -2.47 2.95 4.82
N LEU A 46 -2.33 4.17 5.34
CA LEU A 46 -1.06 4.91 5.33
C LEU A 46 0.04 4.16 6.12
N THR A 47 -0.31 3.63 7.29
CA THR A 47 0.62 2.90 8.15
C THR A 47 1.10 1.62 7.47
N TRP A 48 0.20 0.88 6.82
CA TRP A 48 0.54 -0.32 6.05
C TRP A 48 1.40 -0.04 4.83
N LYS A 49 1.08 1.00 4.04
CA LYS A 49 1.90 1.41 2.89
C LYS A 49 3.31 1.81 3.30
N ARG A 50 3.46 2.50 4.44
CA ARG A 50 4.77 2.83 5.01
C ARG A 50 5.52 1.57 5.44
N ALA A 51 4.85 0.65 6.14
CA ALA A 51 5.45 -0.62 6.57
C ALA A 51 5.95 -1.45 5.38
N LEU A 52 5.11 -1.65 4.37
CA LEU A 52 5.47 -2.35 3.13
C LEU A 52 6.58 -1.61 2.37
N GLY A 53 6.50 -0.28 2.27
CA GLY A 53 7.51 0.54 1.63
C GLY A 53 8.88 0.48 2.30
N MET A 54 8.92 0.36 3.64
CA MET A 54 10.15 0.10 4.40
C MET A 54 10.63 -1.34 4.20
N GLY A 55 9.72 -2.32 4.23
CA GLY A 55 10.03 -3.72 3.96
C GLY A 55 10.72 -3.91 2.60
N GLY A 56 10.18 -3.30 1.54
CA GLY A 56 10.79 -3.34 0.21
C GLY A 56 12.18 -2.72 0.15
N LEU A 57 12.45 -1.66 0.95
CA LEU A 57 13.77 -1.05 1.02
C LEU A 57 14.78 -1.97 1.74
N LEU A 58 14.37 -2.56 2.86
CA LEU A 58 15.22 -3.50 3.62
C LEU A 58 15.59 -4.71 2.76
N LEU A 59 14.62 -5.26 2.02
CA LEU A 59 14.87 -6.37 1.10
C LEU A 59 15.83 -5.98 -0.03
N ALA A 60 15.68 -4.78 -0.59
CA ALA A 60 16.59 -4.30 -1.63
C ALA A 60 18.02 -4.10 -1.09
N MET A 61 18.17 -3.61 0.15
CA MET A 61 19.48 -3.49 0.80
C MET A 61 20.08 -4.86 1.12
N TYR A 62 19.27 -5.81 1.56
CA TYR A 62 19.72 -7.19 1.76
C TYR A 62 20.25 -7.81 0.46
N GLU A 63 19.52 -7.65 -0.65
CA GLU A 63 19.96 -8.14 -1.97
C GLU A 63 21.24 -7.45 -2.44
N ALA A 64 21.38 -6.15 -2.21
CA ALA A 64 22.59 -5.41 -2.54
C ALA A 64 23.80 -5.91 -1.72
N ALA A 65 23.62 -6.14 -0.41
CA ALA A 65 24.66 -6.66 0.46
C ALA A 65 25.07 -8.09 0.07
N ALA A 66 24.11 -8.96 -0.22
CA ALA A 66 24.36 -10.32 -0.69
C ALA A 66 25.08 -10.31 -2.06
N GLY A 67 24.66 -9.44 -2.98
CA GLY A 67 25.32 -9.25 -4.27
C GLY A 67 26.75 -8.76 -4.13
N TYR A 68 27.00 -7.82 -3.23
CA TYR A 68 28.36 -7.34 -2.93
C TYR A 68 29.25 -8.45 -2.37
N GLN A 69 28.75 -9.26 -1.44
CA GLN A 69 29.49 -10.40 -0.90
C GLN A 69 29.86 -11.43 -1.99
N LEU A 70 28.93 -11.72 -2.90
CA LEU A 70 29.18 -12.59 -4.05
C LEU A 70 30.27 -12.00 -4.97
N LEU A 71 30.20 -10.72 -5.28
CA LEU A 71 31.18 -10.02 -6.11
C LEU A 71 32.58 -10.04 -5.46
N ALA A 72 32.65 -9.74 -4.16
CA ALA A 72 33.89 -9.77 -3.40
C ALA A 72 34.53 -11.16 -3.36
N ALA A 73 33.71 -12.21 -3.23
CA ALA A 73 34.17 -13.60 -3.29
C ALA A 73 34.66 -14.02 -4.69
N SER A 74 34.13 -13.43 -5.75
CA SER A 74 34.51 -13.69 -7.14
C SER A 74 35.61 -12.77 -7.70
N ALA A 75 36.28 -11.99 -6.85
CA ALA A 75 37.24 -10.98 -7.28
C ALA A 75 38.35 -11.59 -8.16
N GLY A 76 38.37 -11.21 -9.45
CA GLY A 76 39.37 -11.65 -10.43
C GLY A 76 38.95 -12.82 -11.33
N ILE A 77 37.77 -13.42 -11.13
CA ILE A 77 37.26 -14.53 -11.95
C ILE A 77 35.97 -14.08 -12.65
N VAL A 78 36.06 -13.75 -13.94
CA VAL A 78 34.88 -13.46 -14.78
C VAL A 78 34.40 -14.77 -15.41
N GLU A 79 33.72 -15.58 -14.62
CA GLU A 79 33.06 -16.79 -15.11
C GLU A 79 31.63 -16.45 -15.57
N LEU A 80 31.13 -17.14 -16.60
CA LEU A 80 29.76 -16.94 -17.10
C LEU A 80 28.70 -17.05 -15.98
N ARG A 81 28.95 -17.91 -14.99
CA ARG A 81 28.11 -18.07 -13.78
C ARG A 81 28.01 -16.77 -12.98
N VAL A 82 29.12 -16.07 -12.78
CA VAL A 82 29.15 -14.79 -12.05
C VAL A 82 28.33 -13.74 -12.79
N VAL A 83 28.46 -13.67 -14.12
CA VAL A 83 27.68 -12.76 -14.95
C VAL A 83 26.17 -13.03 -14.82
N VAL A 84 25.77 -14.30 -14.88
CA VAL A 84 24.36 -14.70 -14.73
C VAL A 84 23.83 -14.34 -13.33
N VAL A 85 24.59 -14.61 -12.27
CA VAL A 85 24.18 -14.28 -10.89
C VAL A 85 24.05 -12.77 -10.71
N VAL A 86 24.96 -11.96 -11.25
CA VAL A 86 24.87 -10.49 -11.19
C VAL A 86 23.63 -9.98 -11.92
N LEU A 87 23.29 -10.54 -13.09
CA LEU A 87 22.07 -10.19 -13.81
C LEU A 87 20.81 -10.55 -13.00
N ILE A 88 20.78 -11.74 -12.40
CA ILE A 88 19.68 -12.17 -11.51
C ILE A 88 19.53 -11.19 -10.33
N LYS A 89 20.64 -10.79 -9.69
CA LYS A 89 20.64 -9.84 -8.56
C LYS A 89 20.19 -8.44 -8.98
N ALA A 90 20.68 -7.93 -10.11
CA ALA A 90 20.27 -6.64 -10.63
C ALA A 90 18.76 -6.60 -10.92
N LEU A 91 18.23 -7.68 -11.53
CA LEU A 91 16.82 -7.81 -11.81
C LEU A 91 15.97 -7.94 -10.54
N ALA A 92 16.46 -8.69 -9.54
CA ALA A 92 15.84 -8.79 -8.21
C ALA A 92 15.71 -7.41 -7.54
N MET A 93 16.78 -6.63 -7.51
CA MET A 93 16.77 -5.27 -6.96
C MET A 93 15.82 -4.35 -7.72
N ALA A 94 15.83 -4.40 -9.05
CA ALA A 94 14.93 -3.60 -9.88
C ALA A 94 13.45 -3.95 -9.60
N ALA A 95 13.13 -5.24 -9.47
CA ALA A 95 11.79 -5.72 -9.14
C ALA A 95 11.35 -5.24 -7.74
N LEU A 96 12.21 -5.33 -6.73
CA LEU A 96 11.92 -4.84 -5.37
C LEU A 96 11.67 -3.33 -5.34
N ILE A 97 12.51 -2.54 -6.02
CA ILE A 97 12.38 -1.09 -6.11
C ILE A 97 11.10 -0.69 -6.85
N ALA A 98 10.80 -1.35 -7.97
CA ALA A 98 9.58 -1.09 -8.75
C ALA A 98 8.32 -1.42 -7.92
N THR A 99 8.32 -2.55 -7.21
CA THR A 99 7.22 -2.97 -6.34
C THR A 99 7.04 -2.00 -5.16
N ARG A 100 8.15 -1.55 -4.54
CA ARG A 100 8.11 -0.49 -3.52
C ARG A 100 7.49 0.81 -4.06
N LYS A 101 7.91 1.25 -5.24
CA LYS A 101 7.34 2.46 -5.88
C LYS A 101 5.85 2.28 -6.16
N TYR A 102 5.44 1.07 -6.58
CA TYR A 102 4.03 0.76 -6.79
C TYR A 102 3.23 0.89 -5.48
N VAL A 103 3.70 0.30 -4.37
CA VAL A 103 3.03 0.42 -3.06
C VAL A 103 2.90 1.87 -2.59
N GLN A 104 3.92 2.69 -2.82
CA GLN A 104 3.93 4.09 -2.38
C GLN A 104 3.07 5.01 -3.23
N SER A 105 3.03 4.78 -4.55
CA SER A 105 2.36 5.69 -5.50
C SER A 105 0.96 5.24 -5.91
N GLY A 106 0.65 3.94 -5.85
CA GLY A 106 -0.57 3.36 -6.41
C GLY A 106 -0.75 3.59 -7.92
N ALA A 107 0.29 4.04 -8.61
CA ALA A 107 0.19 4.38 -10.02
C ALA A 107 0.16 3.13 -10.89
N SER A 108 -0.82 3.04 -11.80
CA SER A 108 -1.00 1.90 -12.71
C SER A 108 0.19 1.71 -13.67
N ALA A 109 0.86 2.79 -14.07
CA ALA A 109 2.07 2.70 -14.88
C ALA A 109 3.22 2.00 -14.14
N VAL A 110 3.33 2.20 -12.82
CA VAL A 110 4.36 1.58 -11.98
C VAL A 110 4.01 0.12 -11.67
N PHE A 111 2.73 -0.22 -11.64
CA PHE A 111 2.26 -1.60 -11.54
C PHE A 111 2.76 -2.46 -12.71
N GLY A 112 2.60 -1.99 -13.95
CA GLY A 112 3.06 -2.71 -15.14
C GLY A 112 4.57 -3.01 -15.08
N ALA A 113 5.39 -2.02 -14.70
CA ALA A 113 6.83 -2.21 -14.53
C ALA A 113 7.16 -3.24 -13.43
N SER A 114 6.46 -3.20 -12.29
CA SER A 114 6.66 -4.13 -11.18
C SER A 114 6.30 -5.58 -11.58
N VAL A 115 5.22 -5.78 -12.33
CA VAL A 115 4.82 -7.09 -12.86
C VAL A 115 5.84 -7.62 -13.84
N VAL A 116 6.27 -6.80 -14.82
CA VAL A 116 7.25 -7.21 -15.83
C VAL A 116 8.58 -7.57 -15.20
N LEU A 117 9.06 -6.79 -14.23
CA LEU A 117 10.34 -7.06 -13.57
C LEU A 117 10.27 -8.29 -12.64
N SER A 118 9.20 -8.43 -11.85
CA SER A 118 9.05 -9.57 -10.94
C SER A 118 8.75 -10.88 -11.70
N GLY A 119 7.93 -10.80 -12.74
CA GLY A 119 7.67 -11.91 -13.64
C GLY A 119 8.90 -12.29 -14.47
N GLY A 120 9.62 -11.29 -14.99
CA GLY A 120 10.89 -11.49 -15.68
C GLY A 120 11.94 -12.15 -14.79
N TYR A 121 12.00 -11.78 -13.51
CA TYR A 121 12.85 -12.45 -12.52
C TYR A 121 12.48 -13.92 -12.35
N ALA A 122 11.20 -14.23 -12.17
CA ALA A 122 10.74 -15.62 -12.01
C ALA A 122 10.98 -16.45 -13.28
N LEU A 123 10.78 -15.87 -14.46
CA LEU A 123 11.07 -16.53 -15.75
C LEU A 123 12.57 -16.79 -15.92
N LEU A 124 13.41 -15.81 -15.60
CA LEU A 124 14.86 -15.98 -15.66
C LEU A 124 15.30 -17.08 -14.68
N TRP A 125 14.76 -17.08 -13.47
CA TRP A 125 15.09 -18.09 -12.46
C TRP A 125 14.68 -19.50 -12.90
N THR A 126 13.45 -19.67 -13.40
CA THR A 126 12.96 -20.96 -13.91
C THR A 126 13.71 -21.43 -15.15
N LEU A 127 14.10 -20.52 -16.05
CA LEU A 127 14.93 -20.84 -17.20
C LEU A 127 16.32 -21.33 -16.77
N VAL A 128 16.98 -20.64 -15.83
CA VAL A 128 18.34 -20.98 -15.39
C VAL A 128 18.37 -22.27 -14.56
N VAL A 129 17.44 -22.44 -13.62
CA VAL A 129 17.43 -23.62 -12.73
C VAL A 129 16.73 -24.81 -13.38
N GLY A 130 15.56 -24.59 -13.97
CA GLY A 130 14.72 -25.66 -14.51
C GLY A 130 15.15 -26.14 -15.88
N LEU A 131 15.50 -25.22 -16.80
CA LEU A 131 15.77 -25.56 -18.20
C LEU A 131 17.27 -25.80 -18.46
N LEU A 132 18.14 -25.00 -17.84
CA LEU A 132 19.60 -25.13 -17.98
C LEU A 132 20.23 -26.02 -16.88
N GLY A 133 19.47 -26.45 -15.88
CA GLY A 133 19.94 -27.35 -14.82
C GLY A 133 21.01 -26.74 -13.90
N VAL A 134 21.16 -25.41 -13.88
CA VAL A 134 22.17 -24.74 -13.06
C VAL A 134 21.71 -24.74 -11.60
N SER A 135 22.46 -25.39 -10.72
CA SER A 135 22.23 -25.31 -9.28
C SER A 135 22.68 -23.94 -8.76
N LEU A 136 21.70 -23.08 -8.48
CA LEU A 136 21.90 -21.81 -7.79
C LEU A 136 21.60 -21.97 -6.31
N SER A 137 22.43 -21.40 -5.46
CA SER A 137 22.14 -21.31 -4.04
C SER A 137 21.02 -20.29 -3.76
N THR A 138 20.41 -20.38 -2.59
CA THR A 138 19.44 -19.38 -2.10
C THR A 138 20.05 -17.99 -1.93
N THR A 139 21.37 -17.90 -1.75
CA THR A 139 22.09 -16.62 -1.68
C THR A 139 22.34 -16.02 -3.06
N GLU A 140 22.38 -16.83 -4.13
CA GLU A 140 22.56 -16.39 -5.51
C GLU A 140 21.22 -16.00 -6.16
N ALA A 141 20.19 -16.82 -5.98
CA ALA A 141 18.83 -16.56 -6.44
C ALA A 141 17.84 -16.70 -5.28
N SER A 142 17.40 -15.56 -4.73
CA SER A 142 16.48 -15.54 -3.60
C SER A 142 15.02 -15.45 -4.07
N PRO A 143 14.06 -16.10 -3.39
CA PRO A 143 12.65 -15.95 -3.71
C PRO A 143 12.07 -14.59 -3.26
N LEU A 144 12.87 -13.75 -2.58
CA LEU A 144 12.42 -12.53 -1.90
C LEU A 144 11.69 -11.54 -2.83
N PRO A 145 12.14 -11.26 -4.07
CA PRO A 145 11.45 -10.34 -4.96
C PRO A 145 10.03 -10.81 -5.30
N VAL A 146 9.86 -12.11 -5.53
CA VAL A 146 8.56 -12.72 -5.89
C VAL A 146 7.64 -12.72 -4.68
N VAL A 147 8.14 -13.15 -3.52
CA VAL A 147 7.37 -13.17 -2.28
C VAL A 147 6.92 -11.75 -1.90
N TYR A 148 7.82 -10.78 -1.97
CA TYR A 148 7.49 -9.38 -1.69
C TYR A 148 6.44 -8.85 -2.67
N PHE A 149 6.56 -9.15 -3.97
CA PHE A 149 5.57 -8.77 -4.96
C PHE A 149 4.17 -9.34 -4.63
N VAL A 150 4.08 -10.63 -4.31
CA VAL A 150 2.81 -11.28 -3.97
C VAL A 150 2.20 -10.67 -2.71
N VAL A 151 2.99 -10.48 -1.65
CA VAL A 151 2.52 -9.90 -0.39
C VAL A 151 2.09 -8.44 -0.59
N ALA A 152 2.89 -7.64 -1.28
CA ALA A 152 2.59 -6.24 -1.54
C ALA A 152 1.33 -6.09 -2.40
N HIS A 153 1.19 -6.89 -3.46
CA HIS A 153 0.02 -6.86 -4.33
C HIS A 153 -1.24 -7.38 -3.63
N GLY A 154 -1.12 -8.46 -2.86
CA GLY A 154 -2.21 -9.00 -2.04
C GLY A 154 -2.70 -7.99 -1.00
N ALA A 155 -1.77 -7.35 -0.28
CA ALA A 155 -2.11 -6.31 0.69
C ALA A 155 -2.84 -5.13 0.05
N LEU A 156 -2.38 -4.65 -1.11
CA LEU A 156 -3.04 -3.57 -1.85
C LEU A 156 -4.46 -3.94 -2.31
N ARG A 157 -4.68 -5.19 -2.72
CA ARG A 157 -6.03 -5.66 -3.08
C ARG A 157 -6.96 -5.83 -1.88
N LEU A 158 -6.44 -6.29 -0.74
CA LEU A 158 -7.22 -6.49 0.48
C LEU A 158 -7.60 -5.17 1.15
N ILE A 159 -6.71 -4.18 1.12
CA ILE A 159 -6.92 -2.88 1.79
C ILE A 159 -7.71 -1.90 0.90
N GLY A 160 -7.73 -2.14 -0.42
CA GLY A 160 -8.41 -1.28 -1.38
C GLY A 160 -7.53 -0.09 -1.81
N ASP A 161 -7.59 0.24 -3.09
CA ASP A 161 -6.69 1.21 -3.73
C ASP A 161 -7.12 2.67 -3.48
N ASN A 162 -7.12 3.10 -2.21
CA ASN A 162 -7.36 4.51 -1.82
C ASN A 162 -6.13 5.42 -2.07
N THR A 163 -5.03 4.88 -2.60
CA THR A 163 -3.79 5.60 -2.93
C THR A 163 -4.02 6.85 -3.77
N LYS A 164 -4.91 6.81 -4.78
CA LYS A 164 -5.18 7.97 -5.65
C LYS A 164 -5.83 9.13 -4.90
N ALA A 165 -6.77 8.83 -4.00
CA ALA A 165 -7.41 9.85 -3.17
C ALA A 165 -6.43 10.44 -2.15
N GLU A 166 -5.53 9.62 -1.62
CA GLU A 166 -4.48 10.05 -0.69
C GLU A 166 -3.41 10.91 -1.36
N VAL A 167 -2.92 10.52 -2.55
CA VAL A 167 -1.94 11.31 -3.32
C VAL A 167 -2.54 12.65 -3.74
N ALA A 168 -3.82 12.68 -4.12
CA ALA A 168 -4.53 13.91 -4.45
C ALA A 168 -4.68 14.85 -3.23
N ARG A 169 -4.98 14.31 -2.04
CA ARG A 169 -5.04 15.10 -0.79
C ARG A 169 -3.67 15.61 -0.37
N ALA A 170 -2.61 14.79 -0.47
CA ALA A 170 -1.26 15.19 -0.13
C ALA A 170 -0.74 16.32 -1.05
N THR A 171 -1.01 16.22 -2.35
CA THR A 171 -0.65 17.30 -3.30
C THR A 171 -1.48 18.57 -3.10
N GLN A 172 -2.73 18.46 -2.66
CA GLN A 172 -3.54 19.63 -2.29
C GLN A 172 -3.01 20.32 -1.03
N LEU A 173 -2.62 19.56 0.00
CA LEU A 173 -2.01 20.07 1.22
C LEU A 173 -0.68 20.77 0.92
N GLU A 174 0.18 20.17 0.09
CA GLU A 174 1.45 20.78 -0.29
C GLU A 174 1.26 22.09 -1.07
N LYS A 175 0.24 22.17 -1.93
CA LYS A 175 -0.13 23.42 -2.62
C LYS A 175 -0.63 24.49 -1.65
N LEU A 176 -1.43 24.10 -0.65
CA LEU A 176 -1.92 25.01 0.38
C LEU A 176 -0.79 25.53 1.27
N GLU A 177 0.14 24.67 1.69
CA GLU A 177 1.32 25.08 2.46
C GLU A 177 2.22 26.04 1.68
N ARG A 178 2.44 25.78 0.38
CA ARG A 178 3.19 26.70 -0.49
C ARG A 178 2.50 28.06 -0.62
N ALA A 179 1.18 28.08 -0.79
CA ALA A 179 0.41 29.32 -0.87
C ALA A 179 0.46 30.12 0.46
N LEU A 180 0.36 29.43 1.59
CA LEU A 180 0.44 30.02 2.93
C LEU A 180 1.82 30.62 3.22
N ASN A 181 2.89 29.91 2.83
CA ASN A 181 4.26 30.38 3.00
C ASN A 181 4.60 31.53 2.04
N SER A 182 4.04 31.56 0.83
CA SER A 182 4.19 32.70 -0.09
C SER A 182 3.46 33.96 0.40
N GLY A 183 2.37 33.81 1.15
CA GLY A 183 1.61 34.93 1.73
C GLY A 183 2.22 35.52 3.01
N LYS A 184 3.18 34.82 3.65
CA LYS A 184 3.88 35.32 4.85
C LYS A 184 5.09 36.21 4.56
N HIS A 185 5.49 36.34 3.29
CA HIS A 185 6.64 37.14 2.85
C HIS A 185 6.23 38.42 2.09
N GLN A 186 4.95 38.80 2.12
CA GLN A 186 4.44 40.13 1.75
C GLN A 186 4.03 40.87 3.02
#